data_AF-A0A369JC45-F1
#
_entry.id   AF-A0A369JC45-F1
#
_cell.length_a   1.000
_cell.length_b   1.000
_cell.length_c   1.000
_cell.angle_alpha   90.00
_cell.angle_beta   90.00
_cell.angle_gamma   90.00
#
_symmetry.space_group_name_H-M   'P 1'
#
loop_
_entity.id
_entity.type
_entity.pdbx_description
1 polymer ?
#
loop_
_entity_poly.entity_id
_entity_poly.type
_entity_poly.pdbx_seq_one_letter_code
_entity_poly.pdbx_strand_id
1 'polypeptide(L)'
;MPGPSNVKKKRKSHGKQQKKKISGGPRPLLSASHATEQESPSTSFERDQSSSPGESNSPTHPLTPPQPIHLIHTTTSNVALVNDNLDGSYLAPIEVVPQLPFIYDPGNGPRVRDTRAFLASKYFSQPPALDIPLCAEFAQEEVLQMLMTVLPEETALILWYNKSRASSRICPACQRLYRLGDILPELIDDDAEPRSPKPPSPQLRREQELSGLCSPVCFILASFNYPGAIRSTWGRMEDELDDSTWHMLNGPPEPNAKGDVGLSLGMLMKMTRLHDLGLAQLCLGVDHGSLEDGGYYDDWHEGAPR
;
A
#
# COMPACT_ATOMS: atom_id res chain seq x y z
N MET A 1 -58.02 -25.01 -2.38
CA MET A 1 -57.90 -26.30 -1.68
C MET A 1 -56.62 -26.28 -0.83
N PRO A 2 -56.67 -26.50 0.49
CA PRO A 2 -55.49 -26.52 1.35
C PRO A 2 -54.81 -27.91 1.29
N GLY A 3 -53.51 -27.94 0.99
CA GLY A 3 -52.66 -29.15 1.02
C GLY A 3 -51.99 -29.37 2.39
N PRO A 4 -51.60 -30.61 2.73
CA PRO A 4 -51.41 -31.03 4.12
C PRO A 4 -50.04 -30.69 4.73
N SER A 5 -50.09 -30.29 6.01
CA SER A 5 -48.96 -30.14 6.93
C SER A 5 -48.29 -31.47 7.26
N ASN A 6 -46.95 -31.51 7.21
CA ASN A 6 -46.16 -32.61 7.72
C ASN A 6 -45.44 -32.20 9.01
N VAL A 7 -45.99 -32.64 10.13
CA VAL A 7 -45.40 -32.55 11.47
C VAL A 7 -44.54 -33.78 11.70
N LYS A 8 -43.20 -33.65 11.79
CA LYS A 8 -42.33 -34.73 12.26
C LYS A 8 -41.60 -34.36 13.55
N LYS A 9 -41.88 -35.21 14.53
CA LYS A 9 -41.54 -35.22 15.97
C LYS A 9 -40.04 -35.14 16.28
N LYS A 10 -39.75 -34.38 17.33
CA LYS A 10 -38.60 -34.47 18.25
C LYS A 10 -38.36 -35.93 18.73
N ARG A 11 -37.09 -36.37 18.74
CA ARG A 11 -36.57 -37.32 19.74
C ARG A 11 -35.38 -36.70 20.45
N LYS A 12 -35.55 -36.48 21.76
CA LYS A 12 -34.50 -36.22 22.74
C LYS A 12 -33.73 -37.53 22.97
N SER A 13 -32.41 -37.49 23.05
CA SER A 13 -31.65 -38.49 23.79
C SER A 13 -30.70 -37.78 24.76
N HIS A 14 -30.87 -38.11 26.03
CA HIS A 14 -29.99 -37.80 27.15
C HIS A 14 -29.06 -39.00 27.38
N GLY A 15 -27.79 -38.75 27.66
CA GLY A 15 -26.83 -39.74 28.20
C GLY A 15 -25.53 -39.03 28.56
N LYS A 16 -25.40 -38.41 29.75
CA LYS A 16 -24.85 -38.94 31.01
C LYS A 16 -23.37 -39.41 30.93
N GLN A 17 -22.49 -38.49 31.35
CA GLN A 17 -21.27 -38.61 32.15
C GLN A 17 -20.58 -39.99 32.23
N GLN A 18 -19.28 -40.01 31.90
CA GLN A 18 -18.29 -40.67 32.76
C GLN A 18 -17.00 -39.85 32.87
N LYS A 19 -16.51 -39.86 34.11
CA LYS A 19 -15.43 -39.12 34.74
C LYS A 19 -14.25 -40.08 34.87
N LYS A 20 -13.06 -39.73 34.37
CA LYS A 20 -11.81 -40.40 34.78
C LYS A 20 -10.69 -39.37 34.95
N LYS A 21 -10.44 -39.03 36.22
CA LYS A 21 -9.14 -38.63 36.77
C LYS A 21 -8.22 -39.86 36.75
N ILE A 22 -6.91 -39.66 36.58
CA ILE A 22 -5.81 -40.30 37.35
C ILE A 22 -4.44 -39.79 36.81
N SER A 23 -3.60 -39.31 37.74
CA SER A 23 -2.11 -39.18 37.82
C SER A 23 -1.26 -38.91 36.57
N GLY A 24 -0.19 -38.10 36.58
CA GLY A 24 0.72 -37.75 37.68
C GLY A 24 2.10 -38.43 37.54
N GLY A 25 2.99 -37.85 36.71
CA GLY A 25 4.47 -37.96 36.73
C GLY A 25 5.15 -39.24 36.16
N PRO A 26 6.48 -39.28 35.94
CA PRO A 26 7.47 -38.19 35.83
C PRO A 26 8.35 -38.25 34.54
N ARG A 27 9.15 -37.20 34.40
CA ARG A 27 10.28 -36.94 33.47
C ARG A 27 11.34 -38.06 33.49
N PRO A 28 12.04 -38.31 32.35
CA PRO A 28 13.44 -38.74 32.39
C PRO A 28 14.38 -37.76 31.68
N LEU A 29 15.54 -37.59 32.30
CA LEU A 29 16.75 -36.93 31.80
C LEU A 29 17.65 -37.96 31.08
N LEU A 30 18.34 -37.47 30.04
CA LEU A 30 19.72 -37.77 29.59
C LEU A 30 20.19 -39.22 29.35
N SER A 31 20.62 -39.47 28.10
CA SER A 31 21.84 -40.20 27.66
C SER A 31 22.01 -39.91 26.16
N ALA A 32 23.06 -39.34 25.56
CA ALA A 32 24.52 -39.42 25.73
C ALA A 32 25.13 -40.79 25.40
N SER A 33 25.49 -40.97 24.12
CA SER A 33 26.59 -41.80 23.56
C SER A 33 26.56 -41.66 22.02
N HIS A 34 27.51 -40.99 21.36
CA HIS A 34 28.90 -41.35 20.99
C HIS A 34 29.05 -42.30 19.78
N ALA A 35 29.92 -41.86 18.85
CA ALA A 35 30.58 -42.54 17.72
C ALA A 35 29.69 -42.82 16.47
N THR A 36 30.13 -42.58 15.23
CA THR A 36 31.48 -42.79 14.69
C THR A 36 31.77 -41.90 13.48
N GLU A 37 33.06 -41.59 13.35
CA GLU A 37 33.85 -41.00 12.27
C GLU A 37 33.39 -41.26 10.83
N GLN A 38 33.50 -40.25 9.97
CA GLN A 38 34.10 -40.46 8.65
C GLN A 38 34.85 -39.22 8.14
N GLU A 39 36.07 -39.48 7.73
CA GLU A 39 37.15 -38.58 7.33
C GLU A 39 36.89 -37.86 5.98
N SER A 40 37.31 -36.58 5.91
CA SER A 40 38.22 -35.92 4.93
C SER A 40 38.23 -36.38 3.44
N PRO A 41 38.47 -35.48 2.45
CA PRO A 41 39.51 -34.45 2.52
C PRO A 41 39.25 -33.08 1.85
N SER A 42 39.87 -32.08 2.49
CA SER A 42 40.70 -30.99 1.95
C SER A 42 40.79 -30.80 0.43
N THR A 43 40.39 -29.59 -0.02
CA THR A 43 41.10 -28.89 -1.11
C THR A 43 41.32 -27.44 -0.72
N SER A 44 42.55 -27.18 -0.28
CA SER A 44 43.21 -25.89 -0.21
C SER A 44 43.47 -25.34 -1.62
N PHE A 45 43.06 -24.10 -1.88
CA PHE A 45 43.72 -23.26 -2.89
C PHE A 45 43.94 -21.88 -2.29
N GLU A 46 45.16 -21.69 -1.79
CA GLU A 46 45.80 -20.39 -1.73
C GLU A 46 46.08 -19.92 -3.15
N ARG A 47 45.75 -18.66 -3.44
CA ARG A 47 46.51 -17.89 -4.43
C ARG A 47 46.52 -16.42 -4.03
N ASP A 48 47.60 -16.05 -3.37
CA ASP A 48 48.17 -14.71 -3.44
C ASP A 48 48.38 -14.28 -4.89
N GLN A 49 47.91 -13.08 -5.24
CA GLN A 49 48.61 -12.23 -6.20
C GLN A 49 48.19 -10.77 -6.02
N SER A 50 49.07 -10.06 -5.32
CA SER A 50 49.27 -8.62 -5.38
C SER A 50 49.58 -8.17 -6.81
N SER A 51 48.86 -7.17 -7.31
CA SER A 51 49.29 -6.24 -8.36
C SER A 51 48.42 -4.96 -8.32
N SER A 52 49.05 -3.91 -7.80
CA SER A 52 48.97 -2.44 -7.99
C SER A 52 47.91 -1.78 -8.92
N PRO A 53 47.68 -0.45 -8.74
CA PRO A 53 46.44 0.24 -9.06
C PRO A 53 46.41 0.78 -10.49
N GLY A 54 45.27 0.65 -11.15
CA GLY A 54 44.96 1.35 -12.39
C GLY A 54 44.11 2.58 -12.11
N GLU A 55 44.72 3.75 -12.26
CA GLU A 55 44.06 5.06 -12.25
C GLU A 55 43.00 5.11 -13.36
N SER A 56 41.71 5.15 -12.98
CA SER A 56 40.61 5.43 -13.89
C SER A 56 40.20 6.90 -13.73
N ASN A 57 40.75 7.74 -14.61
CA ASN A 57 40.31 9.11 -14.80
C ASN A 57 38.91 9.11 -15.43
N SER A 58 37.86 9.23 -14.61
CA SER A 58 36.53 9.59 -15.07
C SER A 58 36.39 11.12 -15.15
N PRO A 59 35.84 11.67 -16.25
CA PRO A 59 35.67 13.11 -16.39
C PRO A 59 34.58 13.61 -15.45
N THR A 60 34.98 14.50 -14.54
CA THR A 60 34.11 15.32 -13.70
C THR A 60 33.29 16.24 -14.62
N HIS A 61 32.06 15.85 -14.94
CA HIS A 61 31.10 16.78 -15.51
C HIS A 61 30.64 17.75 -14.41
N PRO A 62 30.78 19.07 -14.59
CA PRO A 62 30.22 20.03 -13.65
C PRO A 62 28.70 19.86 -13.58
N LEU A 63 28.19 19.69 -12.36
CA LEU A 63 26.78 19.74 -12.03
C LEU A 63 26.23 21.12 -12.41
N THR A 64 25.63 21.21 -13.59
CA THR A 64 24.78 22.36 -13.94
C THR A 64 23.52 22.27 -13.06
N PRO A 65 23.17 23.33 -12.31
CA PRO A 65 21.92 23.34 -11.54
C PRO A 65 20.73 23.16 -12.49
N PRO A 66 19.69 22.41 -12.09
CA PRO A 66 18.50 22.24 -12.90
C PRO A 66 17.90 23.62 -13.21
N GLN A 67 17.66 23.88 -14.50
CA GLN A 67 16.95 25.06 -14.95
C GLN A 67 15.57 25.10 -14.28
N PRO A 68 15.11 26.25 -13.78
CA PRO A 68 13.77 26.37 -13.24
C PRO A 68 12.76 25.96 -14.30
N ILE A 69 11.96 24.95 -13.99
CA ILE A 69 10.83 24.53 -14.80
C ILE A 69 9.92 25.75 -14.92
N HIS A 70 9.85 26.32 -16.12
CA HIS A 70 8.81 27.28 -16.45
C HIS A 70 7.48 26.57 -16.24
N LEU A 71 6.78 26.93 -15.16
CA LEU A 71 5.37 26.61 -14.98
C LEU A 71 4.65 26.98 -16.28
N ILE A 72 4.25 25.97 -17.03
CA ILE A 72 3.17 26.14 -17.99
C ILE A 72 1.96 26.43 -17.11
N HIS A 73 1.64 27.71 -16.97
CA HIS A 73 0.32 28.16 -16.56
C HIS A 73 -0.68 27.46 -17.48
N THR A 74 -1.22 26.35 -17.00
CA THR A 74 -2.50 25.86 -17.49
C THR A 74 -3.48 26.95 -17.13
N THR A 75 -3.90 27.66 -18.18
CA THR A 75 -4.88 28.72 -18.15
C THR A 75 -6.11 28.21 -17.40
N THR A 76 -6.21 28.63 -16.15
CA THR A 76 -7.46 28.68 -15.42
C THR A 76 -8.45 29.38 -16.34
N SER A 77 -9.50 28.64 -16.70
CA SER A 77 -10.59 29.16 -17.51
C SER A 77 -11.17 30.37 -16.77
N ASN A 78 -10.73 31.55 -17.20
CA ASN A 78 -11.34 32.81 -16.83
C ASN A 78 -12.77 32.74 -17.32
N VAL A 79 -13.72 32.65 -16.39
CA VAL A 79 -15.09 33.07 -16.62
C VAL A 79 -15.01 34.57 -16.87
N ALA A 80 -14.76 34.94 -18.12
CA ALA A 80 -14.86 36.30 -18.59
C ALA A 80 -16.31 36.74 -18.36
N LEU A 81 -16.50 37.70 -17.47
CA LEU A 81 -17.66 38.58 -17.53
C LEU A 81 -17.54 39.34 -18.85
N VAL A 82 -18.21 38.81 -19.87
CA VAL A 82 -18.33 39.42 -21.18
C VAL A 82 -19.15 40.68 -21.01
N ASN A 83 -18.48 41.83 -21.13
CA ASN A 83 -19.13 43.09 -21.41
C ASN A 83 -19.83 43.01 -22.77
N ASP A 84 -21.08 43.49 -22.78
CA ASP A 84 -21.88 43.78 -23.97
C ASP A 84 -21.05 44.48 -25.05
N ASN A 85 -20.89 43.80 -26.19
CA ASN A 85 -20.90 44.47 -27.48
C ASN A 85 -21.44 43.49 -28.52
N LEU A 86 -22.66 43.79 -28.96
CA LEU A 86 -23.33 43.21 -30.11
C LEU A 86 -22.53 43.50 -31.38
N ASP A 87 -21.94 42.48 -31.98
CA ASP A 87 -21.96 42.41 -33.45
C ASP A 87 -21.97 40.95 -33.94
N GLY A 88 -22.71 40.73 -35.02
CA GLY A 88 -23.35 39.47 -35.35
C GLY A 88 -22.46 38.31 -35.82
N SER A 89 -23.01 37.11 -35.56
CA SER A 89 -22.97 35.93 -36.45
C SER A 89 -21.62 35.25 -36.65
N TYR A 90 -21.32 34.24 -35.83
CA TYR A 90 -21.30 32.80 -36.19
C TYR A 90 -21.03 32.03 -34.89
N LEU A 91 -22.07 31.83 -34.07
CA LEU A 91 -21.98 30.91 -32.95
C LEU A 91 -21.90 29.50 -33.53
N ALA A 92 -20.68 28.95 -33.59
CA ALA A 92 -20.49 27.53 -33.81
C ALA A 92 -21.41 26.78 -32.83
N PRO A 93 -22.15 25.75 -33.28
CA PRO A 93 -22.98 24.97 -32.37
C PRO A 93 -22.11 24.52 -31.21
N ILE A 94 -22.46 24.92 -29.99
CA ILE A 94 -21.88 24.33 -28.79
C ILE A 94 -22.33 22.88 -28.85
N GLU A 95 -21.48 22.02 -29.39
CA GLU A 95 -21.68 20.59 -29.37
C GLU A 95 -21.53 20.20 -27.91
N VAL A 96 -22.66 20.19 -27.20
CA VAL A 96 -22.76 19.70 -25.83
C VAL A 96 -22.57 18.19 -25.92
N VAL A 97 -21.32 17.76 -26.03
CA VAL A 97 -20.97 16.34 -25.92
C VAL A 97 -21.35 15.92 -24.50
N PRO A 98 -22.30 14.99 -24.35
CA PRO A 98 -22.67 14.49 -23.02
C PRO A 98 -21.41 13.91 -22.38
N GLN A 99 -20.97 14.47 -21.26
CA GLN A 99 -19.85 13.90 -20.54
C GLN A 99 -20.24 12.49 -20.07
N LEU A 100 -19.39 11.52 -20.38
CA LEU A 100 -19.56 10.15 -19.93
C LEU A 100 -19.60 10.13 -18.39
N PRO A 101 -20.44 9.28 -17.77
CA PRO A 101 -20.50 9.20 -16.33
C PRO A 101 -19.14 8.74 -15.78
N PHE A 102 -18.58 9.52 -14.86
CA PHE A 102 -17.30 9.23 -14.20
C PHE A 102 -17.42 8.15 -13.11
N ILE A 103 -18.63 7.63 -12.87
CA ILE A 103 -18.91 6.45 -12.05
C ILE A 103 -19.72 5.44 -12.88
N TYR A 104 -19.40 4.15 -12.75
CA TYR A 104 -20.21 3.04 -13.29
C TYR A 104 -20.36 1.94 -12.24
N ASP A 105 -21.44 1.17 -12.28
CA ASP A 105 -21.63 0.02 -11.39
C ASP A 105 -21.86 -1.25 -12.24
N PRO A 106 -20.96 -2.25 -12.20
CA PRO A 106 -21.13 -3.52 -12.89
C PRO A 106 -22.07 -4.51 -12.17
N GLY A 107 -22.77 -4.09 -11.11
CA GLY A 107 -23.64 -4.93 -10.28
C GLY A 107 -22.99 -5.47 -9.01
N ASN A 108 -21.71 -5.13 -8.78
CA ASN A 108 -20.99 -5.44 -7.54
C ASN A 108 -20.38 -4.15 -6.97
N GLY A 109 -21.12 -3.06 -7.00
CA GLY A 109 -20.78 -1.78 -6.39
C GLY A 109 -20.12 -0.77 -7.33
N PRO A 110 -20.22 0.53 -7.03
CA PRO A 110 -19.76 1.61 -7.90
C PRO A 110 -18.25 1.62 -8.07
N ARG A 111 -17.80 1.99 -9.28
CA ARG A 111 -16.42 2.12 -9.71
C ARG A 111 -16.18 3.51 -10.31
N VAL A 112 -15.07 4.13 -9.96
CA VAL A 112 -14.65 5.43 -10.49
C VAL A 112 -13.93 5.20 -11.83
N ARG A 113 -14.41 5.79 -12.92
CA ARG A 113 -13.74 5.75 -14.24
C ARG A 113 -12.75 6.88 -14.43
N ASP A 114 -13.17 8.06 -14.00
CA ASP A 114 -12.38 9.28 -14.11
C ASP A 114 -12.24 9.86 -12.70
N THR A 115 -11.08 9.59 -12.10
CA THR A 115 -10.76 10.04 -10.74
C THR A 115 -10.76 11.56 -10.64
N ARG A 116 -10.27 12.26 -11.68
CA ARG A 116 -10.22 13.73 -11.68
C ARG A 116 -11.62 14.33 -11.73
N ALA A 117 -12.48 13.86 -12.62
CA ALA A 117 -13.88 14.29 -12.70
C ALA A 117 -14.66 13.93 -11.43
N PHE A 118 -14.41 12.74 -10.86
CA PHE A 118 -15.01 12.32 -9.59
C PHE A 118 -14.67 13.28 -8.45
N LEU A 119 -13.39 13.62 -8.29
CA LEU A 119 -12.91 14.53 -7.23
C LEU A 119 -13.37 15.98 -7.44
N ALA A 120 -13.50 16.43 -8.68
CA ALA A 120 -14.10 17.72 -9.00
C ALA A 120 -15.61 17.78 -8.69
N SER A 121 -16.27 16.62 -8.59
CA SER A 121 -17.70 16.55 -8.30
C SER A 121 -17.99 16.88 -6.84
N LYS A 122 -18.87 17.86 -6.60
CA LYS A 122 -19.34 18.23 -5.26
C LYS A 122 -20.29 17.22 -4.62
N TYR A 123 -20.88 16.35 -5.44
CA TYR A 123 -21.95 15.45 -5.01
C TYR A 123 -21.47 14.05 -4.61
N PHE A 124 -20.48 13.51 -5.34
CA PHE A 124 -20.02 12.14 -5.11
C PHE A 124 -18.76 12.08 -4.25
N SER A 125 -17.86 13.07 -4.36
CA SER A 125 -16.67 13.11 -3.52
C SER A 125 -17.04 13.60 -2.11
N GLN A 126 -16.74 12.80 -1.10
CA GLN A 126 -16.81 13.27 0.29
C GLN A 126 -15.73 14.34 0.55
N PRO A 127 -16.06 15.38 1.33
CA PRO A 127 -15.10 16.40 1.71
C PRO A 127 -14.00 15.80 2.60
N PRO A 128 -12.80 16.40 2.61
CA PRO A 128 -11.76 16.03 3.56
C PRO A 128 -12.24 16.14 5.02
N ALA A 129 -11.78 15.23 5.88
CA ALA A 129 -12.10 15.21 7.30
C ALA A 129 -11.10 16.09 8.07
N LEU A 130 -11.31 17.41 8.04
CA LEU A 130 -10.39 18.40 8.62
C LEU A 130 -10.35 18.37 10.16
N ASP A 131 -11.29 17.69 10.80
CA ASP A 131 -11.35 17.44 12.23
C ASP A 131 -10.40 16.32 12.69
N ILE A 132 -9.88 15.52 11.75
CA ILE A 132 -8.90 14.47 12.02
C ILE A 132 -7.52 15.00 11.59
N PRO A 133 -6.55 15.19 12.52
CA PRO A 133 -5.27 15.83 12.22
C PRO A 133 -4.54 15.25 10.99
N LEU A 134 -4.42 13.92 10.94
CA LEU A 134 -3.76 13.24 9.82
C LEU A 134 -4.50 13.45 8.49
N CYS A 135 -5.83 13.44 8.51
CA CYS A 135 -6.60 13.70 7.29
C CYS A 135 -6.47 15.15 6.83
N ALA A 136 -6.36 16.11 7.75
CA ALA A 136 -6.16 17.52 7.45
C ALA A 136 -4.78 17.78 6.82
N GLU A 137 -3.72 17.12 7.32
CA GLU A 137 -2.38 17.16 6.72
C GLU A 137 -2.41 16.62 5.29
N PHE A 138 -3.01 15.45 5.07
CA PHE A 138 -3.15 14.88 3.74
C PHE A 138 -4.09 15.66 2.82
N ALA A 139 -4.94 16.54 3.33
CA ALA A 139 -5.86 17.34 2.52
C ALA A 139 -5.18 18.52 1.80
N GLN A 140 -3.92 18.81 2.15
CA GLN A 140 -3.15 19.87 1.53
C GLN A 140 -2.84 19.55 0.06
N GLU A 141 -2.84 20.58 -0.79
CA GLU A 141 -2.55 20.42 -2.22
C GLU A 141 -1.08 20.10 -2.45
N GLU A 142 -0.20 20.64 -1.60
CA GLU A 142 1.24 20.41 -1.61
C GLU A 142 1.56 18.91 -1.46
N VAL A 143 0.81 18.21 -0.60
CA VAL A 143 0.95 16.76 -0.43
C VAL A 143 0.53 16.02 -1.70
N LEU A 144 -0.53 16.46 -2.38
CA LEU A 144 -0.90 15.89 -3.69
C LEU A 144 0.19 16.11 -4.73
N GLN A 145 0.76 17.32 -4.80
CA GLN A 145 1.85 17.63 -5.73
C GLN A 145 3.07 16.74 -5.45
N MET A 146 3.45 16.56 -4.18
CA MET A 146 4.50 15.61 -3.80
C MET A 146 4.19 14.18 -4.23
N LEU A 147 2.97 13.69 -3.99
CA LEU A 147 2.55 12.36 -4.45
C LEU A 147 2.65 12.19 -5.97
N MET A 148 2.32 13.23 -6.75
CA MET A 148 2.43 13.21 -8.21
C MET A 148 3.88 13.15 -8.72
N THR A 149 4.88 13.48 -7.88
CA THR A 149 6.30 13.33 -8.25
C THR A 149 6.77 11.87 -8.23
N VAL A 150 6.07 11.00 -7.49
CA VAL A 150 6.50 9.62 -7.22
C VAL A 150 5.51 8.56 -7.72
N LEU A 151 4.24 8.93 -7.89
CA LEU A 151 3.17 8.05 -8.35
C LEU A 151 2.53 8.59 -9.64
N PRO A 152 2.01 7.71 -10.50
CA PRO A 152 1.16 8.14 -11.60
C PRO A 152 -0.05 8.94 -11.09
N GLU A 153 -0.48 9.92 -11.88
CA GLU A 153 -1.53 10.89 -11.51
C GLU A 153 -2.76 10.23 -10.86
N GLU A 154 -3.34 9.21 -11.52
CA GLU A 154 -4.53 8.54 -11.01
C GLU A 154 -4.30 7.89 -9.63
N THR A 155 -3.13 7.25 -9.45
CA THR A 155 -2.77 6.58 -8.19
C THR A 155 -2.54 7.61 -7.09
N ALA A 156 -1.88 8.73 -7.41
CA ALA A 156 -1.67 9.85 -6.49
C ALA A 156 -3.01 10.46 -6.03
N LEU A 157 -3.93 10.73 -6.96
CA LEU A 157 -5.26 11.26 -6.67
C LEU A 157 -6.08 10.32 -5.78
N ILE A 158 -6.04 9.01 -6.06
CA ILE A 158 -6.72 7.99 -5.24
C ILE A 158 -6.13 7.94 -3.83
N LEU A 159 -4.80 7.92 -3.70
CA LEU A 159 -4.13 7.88 -2.40
C LEU A 159 -4.41 9.14 -1.58
N TRP A 160 -4.30 10.31 -2.20
CA TRP A 160 -4.64 11.59 -1.59
C TRP A 160 -6.10 11.62 -1.12
N TYR A 161 -7.04 11.15 -1.96
CA TYR A 161 -8.44 10.99 -1.55
C TYR A 161 -8.58 10.07 -0.33
N ASN A 162 -7.98 8.89 -0.39
CA ASN A 162 -8.11 7.89 0.67
C ASN A 162 -7.55 8.39 2.02
N LYS A 163 -6.45 9.13 2.03
CA LYS A 163 -5.79 9.58 3.26
C LYS A 163 -6.43 10.82 3.89
N SER A 164 -7.02 11.69 3.08
CA SER A 164 -7.64 12.93 3.56
C SER A 164 -9.11 12.77 3.99
N ARG A 165 -9.72 11.59 3.84
CA ARG A 165 -11.12 11.33 4.22
C ARG A 165 -11.22 10.32 5.36
N ALA A 166 -12.16 10.53 6.27
CA ALA A 166 -12.35 9.68 7.44
C ALA A 166 -12.70 8.22 7.11
N SER A 167 -13.60 8.00 6.14
CA SER A 167 -14.13 6.64 5.86
C SER A 167 -14.36 6.30 4.40
N SER A 168 -14.50 7.27 3.50
CA SER A 168 -14.70 7.00 2.07
C SER A 168 -13.39 6.61 1.39
N ARG A 169 -13.42 5.59 0.53
CA ARG A 169 -12.25 5.07 -0.16
C ARG A 169 -12.54 4.78 -1.63
N ILE A 170 -11.52 4.96 -2.46
CA ILE A 170 -11.42 4.42 -3.82
C ILE A 170 -10.35 3.32 -3.77
N CYS A 171 -10.70 2.09 -4.14
CA CYS A 171 -9.72 1.01 -4.22
C CYS A 171 -8.75 1.25 -5.39
N PRO A 172 -7.44 1.42 -5.18
CA PRO A 172 -6.52 1.70 -6.28
C PRO A 172 -6.42 0.54 -7.29
N ALA A 173 -6.68 -0.69 -6.88
CA ALA A 173 -6.56 -1.86 -7.76
C ALA A 173 -7.79 -2.10 -8.67
N CYS A 174 -8.99 -1.71 -8.24
CA CYS A 174 -10.22 -1.97 -9.02
C CYS A 174 -11.17 -0.77 -9.13
N GLN A 175 -10.73 0.40 -8.67
CA GLN A 175 -11.44 1.68 -8.65
C GLN A 175 -12.78 1.66 -7.90
N ARG A 176 -13.04 0.67 -7.05
CA ARG A 176 -14.29 0.59 -6.29
C ARG A 176 -14.42 1.72 -5.28
N LEU A 177 -15.57 2.37 -5.26
CA LEU A 177 -15.99 3.23 -4.16
C LEU A 177 -16.56 2.38 -3.02
N TYR A 178 -16.04 2.55 -1.81
CA TYR A 178 -16.51 1.83 -0.64
C TYR A 178 -16.23 2.63 0.65
N ARG A 179 -16.78 2.19 1.77
CA ARG A 179 -16.51 2.73 3.10
C ARG A 179 -15.65 1.77 3.90
N LEU A 180 -14.79 2.31 4.77
CA LEU A 180 -14.04 1.50 5.72
C LEU A 180 -14.96 0.56 6.51
N GLY A 181 -14.59 -0.71 6.57
CA GLY A 181 -15.37 -1.76 7.21
C GLY A 181 -16.35 -2.49 6.27
N ASP A 182 -16.56 -2.01 5.04
CA ASP A 182 -17.36 -2.73 4.06
C ASP A 182 -16.72 -4.08 3.71
N ILE A 183 -17.54 -5.13 3.66
CA ILE A 183 -17.14 -6.48 3.28
C ILE A 183 -17.68 -6.75 1.88
N LEU A 184 -16.80 -7.10 0.94
CA LEU A 184 -17.19 -7.52 -0.39
C LEU A 184 -17.87 -8.90 -0.34
N PRO A 185 -19.03 -9.09 -1.00
CA PRO A 185 -19.57 -10.43 -1.26
C PRO A 185 -18.51 -11.37 -1.84
N GLU A 186 -18.28 -12.52 -1.20
CA GLU A 186 -17.38 -13.56 -1.73
C GLU A 186 -17.94 -14.05 -3.07
N LEU A 187 -17.24 -13.76 -4.18
CA LEU A 187 -17.59 -14.18 -5.54
C LEU A 187 -17.47 -15.70 -5.77
N ILE A 188 -17.24 -16.49 -4.73
CA ILE A 188 -16.85 -17.91 -4.80
C ILE A 188 -17.98 -18.84 -4.29
N ASP A 189 -19.03 -18.32 -3.65
CA ASP A 189 -20.10 -19.14 -3.07
C ASP A 189 -21.42 -18.95 -3.85
N ASP A 190 -21.49 -19.46 -5.10
CA ASP A 190 -22.74 -19.54 -5.87
C ASP A 190 -23.69 -20.65 -5.35
N ASP A 191 -23.19 -21.60 -4.57
CA ASP A 191 -23.93 -22.79 -4.09
C ASP A 191 -24.06 -22.90 -2.55
N ALA A 192 -23.60 -21.90 -1.80
CA ALA A 192 -23.72 -21.92 -0.34
C ALA A 192 -25.00 -21.21 0.13
N GLU A 193 -25.84 -21.95 0.86
CA GLU A 193 -26.88 -21.43 1.77
C GLU A 193 -26.41 -20.11 2.42
N PRO A 194 -27.27 -19.08 2.57
CA PRO A 194 -26.89 -17.77 3.08
C PRO A 194 -26.23 -17.91 4.45
N ARG A 195 -24.90 -17.98 4.46
CA ARG A 195 -24.10 -18.04 5.67
C ARG A 195 -24.30 -16.71 6.38
N SER A 196 -24.61 -16.78 7.67
CA SER A 196 -24.70 -15.60 8.52
C SER A 196 -23.49 -14.69 8.26
N PRO A 197 -23.68 -13.37 8.04
CA PRO A 197 -22.60 -12.47 7.68
C PRO A 197 -21.48 -12.58 8.70
N LYS A 198 -20.32 -13.09 8.26
CA LYS A 198 -19.13 -13.15 9.11
C LYS A 198 -18.66 -11.72 9.36
N PRO A 199 -18.25 -11.37 10.59
CA PRO A 199 -17.63 -10.08 10.84
C PRO A 199 -16.37 -9.93 9.98
N PRO A 200 -16.01 -8.69 9.57
CA PRO A 200 -14.80 -8.46 8.79
C PRO A 200 -13.59 -8.94 9.58
N SER A 201 -12.61 -9.54 8.90
CA SER A 201 -11.34 -9.83 9.57
C SER A 201 -10.70 -8.50 10.01
N PRO A 202 -10.11 -8.43 11.22
CA PRO A 202 -9.40 -7.24 11.66
C PRO A 202 -8.32 -6.79 10.67
N GLN A 203 -7.69 -7.74 9.99
CA GLN A 203 -6.65 -7.48 8.99
C GLN A 203 -7.20 -6.83 7.72
N LEU A 204 -8.42 -7.17 7.28
CA LEU A 204 -9.05 -6.48 6.15
C LEU A 204 -9.26 -5.01 6.48
N ARG A 205 -9.78 -4.71 7.67
CA ARG A 205 -9.99 -3.33 8.09
C ARG A 205 -8.67 -2.56 8.16
N ARG A 206 -7.63 -3.15 8.76
CA ARG A 206 -6.29 -2.54 8.76
C ARG A 206 -5.81 -2.26 7.35
N GLU A 207 -5.93 -3.21 6.43
CA GLU A 207 -5.50 -2.98 5.05
C GLU A 207 -6.29 -1.84 4.37
N GLN A 208 -7.61 -1.80 4.54
CA GLN A 208 -8.45 -0.71 4.01
C GLN A 208 -8.02 0.66 4.56
N GLU A 209 -7.59 0.73 5.82
CA GLU A 209 -7.05 1.94 6.45
C GLU A 209 -5.65 2.30 5.92
N LEU A 210 -4.79 1.30 5.68
CA LEU A 210 -3.42 1.48 5.20
C LEU A 210 -3.38 1.89 3.73
N SER A 211 -3.80 1.01 2.83
CA SER A 211 -3.62 1.16 1.38
C SER A 211 -4.89 1.58 0.65
N GLY A 212 -6.05 1.51 1.31
CA GLY A 212 -7.33 1.71 0.65
C GLY A 212 -7.75 0.55 -0.25
N LEU A 213 -7.14 -0.64 -0.13
CA LEU A 213 -7.54 -1.82 -0.89
C LEU A 213 -8.81 -2.47 -0.30
N CYS A 214 -9.83 -2.69 -1.15
CA CYS A 214 -11.15 -3.09 -0.67
C CYS A 214 -11.30 -4.60 -0.37
N SER A 215 -10.33 -5.45 -0.74
CA SER A 215 -10.43 -6.90 -0.57
C SER A 215 -9.06 -7.59 -0.59
N PRO A 216 -8.95 -8.82 -0.05
CA PRO A 216 -7.74 -9.63 -0.16
C PRO A 216 -7.29 -9.87 -1.62
N VAL A 217 -8.24 -10.00 -2.55
CA VAL A 217 -7.93 -10.17 -3.99
C VAL A 217 -7.25 -8.93 -4.55
N CYS A 218 -7.80 -7.74 -4.26
CA CYS A 218 -7.20 -6.48 -4.70
C CYS A 218 -5.78 -6.28 -4.17
N PHE A 219 -5.50 -6.79 -2.98
CA PHE A 219 -4.16 -6.75 -2.42
C PHE A 219 -3.22 -7.78 -3.00
N ILE A 220 -3.65 -9.01 -3.23
CA ILE A 220 -2.83 -9.98 -3.96
C ILE A 220 -2.41 -9.40 -5.33
N LEU A 221 -3.32 -8.66 -6.00
CA LEU A 221 -3.00 -7.95 -7.23
C LEU A 221 -1.97 -6.83 -7.01
N ALA A 222 -2.12 -6.02 -5.96
CA ALA A 222 -1.18 -4.95 -5.65
C ALA A 222 0.21 -5.46 -5.22
N SER A 223 0.26 -6.61 -4.56
CA SER A 223 1.47 -7.25 -4.06
C SER A 223 2.08 -8.24 -5.06
N PHE A 224 1.56 -8.35 -6.29
CA PHE A 224 1.96 -9.38 -7.24
C PHE A 224 3.45 -9.33 -7.60
N ASN A 225 4.07 -8.15 -7.54
CA ASN A 225 5.50 -7.96 -7.76
C ASN A 225 6.38 -8.39 -6.57
N TYR A 226 5.76 -8.72 -5.43
CA TYR A 226 6.42 -9.12 -4.19
C TYR A 226 5.77 -10.39 -3.61
N PRO A 227 5.73 -11.51 -4.36
CA PRO A 227 4.99 -12.71 -3.98
C PRO A 227 5.43 -13.29 -2.62
N GLY A 228 6.71 -13.16 -2.28
CA GLY A 228 7.27 -13.59 -0.99
C GLY A 228 6.79 -12.77 0.22
N ALA A 229 6.32 -11.54 -0.01
CA ALA A 229 5.93 -10.61 1.05
C ALA A 229 4.40 -10.46 1.22
N ILE A 230 3.58 -11.03 0.33
CA ILE A 230 2.11 -10.85 0.33
C ILE A 230 1.51 -11.17 1.71
N ARG A 231 1.82 -12.35 2.25
CA ARG A 231 1.20 -12.80 3.50
C ARG A 231 1.70 -12.01 4.71
N SER A 232 2.97 -11.65 4.73
CA SER A 232 3.57 -10.96 5.88
C SER A 232 3.23 -9.47 5.91
N THR A 233 2.96 -8.84 4.76
CA THR A 233 2.64 -7.40 4.67
C THR A 233 1.16 -7.06 4.79
N TRP A 234 0.25 -8.05 4.74
CA TRP A 234 -1.19 -7.82 4.79
C TRP A 234 -1.64 -7.21 6.13
N GLY A 235 -2.12 -5.97 6.08
CA GLY A 235 -2.61 -5.21 7.24
C GLY A 235 -1.52 -4.86 8.25
N ARG A 236 -0.25 -4.82 7.84
CA ARG A 236 0.90 -4.51 8.70
C ARG A 236 1.68 -3.29 8.25
N MET A 237 2.06 -2.46 9.20
CA MET A 237 2.99 -1.33 9.02
C MET A 237 4.45 -1.80 9.04
N GLU A 238 5.38 -0.93 8.64
CA GLU A 238 6.83 -1.22 8.63
C GLU A 238 7.34 -1.76 9.97
N ASP A 239 6.95 -1.14 11.09
CA ASP A 239 7.36 -1.53 12.45
C ASP A 239 6.84 -2.91 12.89
N GLU A 240 5.83 -3.45 12.18
CA GLU A 240 5.27 -4.78 12.41
C GLU A 240 5.84 -5.85 11.45
N LEU A 241 6.73 -5.46 10.52
CA LEU A 241 7.37 -6.36 9.57
C LEU A 241 8.72 -6.84 10.10
N ASP A 242 9.02 -8.12 9.85
CA ASP A 242 10.37 -8.64 10.08
C ASP A 242 11.34 -8.12 9.01
N ASP A 243 12.62 -7.98 9.36
CA ASP A 243 13.67 -7.46 8.48
C ASP A 243 13.73 -8.20 7.13
N SER A 244 13.48 -9.51 7.13
CA SER A 244 13.46 -10.30 5.90
C SER A 244 12.30 -9.92 5.00
N THR A 245 11.09 -9.77 5.53
CA THR A 245 9.93 -9.26 4.80
C THR A 245 10.17 -7.83 4.29
N TRP A 246 10.72 -6.96 5.13
CA TRP A 246 11.00 -5.57 4.75
C TRP A 246 12.03 -5.50 3.62
N HIS A 247 13.07 -6.33 3.69
CA HIS A 247 14.07 -6.44 2.63
C HIS A 247 13.46 -6.93 1.31
N MET A 248 12.56 -7.93 1.35
CA MET A 248 11.85 -8.39 0.15
C MET A 248 11.01 -7.29 -0.50
N LEU A 249 10.37 -6.42 0.31
CA LEU A 249 9.55 -5.31 -0.19
C LEU A 249 10.40 -4.17 -0.78
N ASN A 250 11.61 -3.99 -0.27
CA ASN A 250 12.58 -3.01 -0.77
C ASN A 250 13.44 -3.53 -1.92
N GLY A 251 13.42 -4.84 -2.17
CA GLY A 251 14.12 -5.46 -3.28
C GLY A 251 13.61 -4.98 -4.65
N PRO A 252 14.40 -5.19 -5.71
CA PRO A 252 13.92 -4.94 -7.06
C PRO A 252 12.68 -5.80 -7.34
N PRO A 253 11.66 -5.27 -8.04
CA PRO A 253 10.52 -6.08 -8.44
C PRO A 253 11.01 -7.24 -9.31
N GLU A 254 10.31 -8.38 -9.22
CA GLU A 254 10.65 -9.56 -10.03
C GLU A 254 10.77 -9.20 -11.52
N PRO A 255 11.74 -9.76 -12.28
CA PRO A 255 12.00 -9.39 -13.67
C PRO A 255 10.81 -9.64 -14.62
N ASN A 256 9.80 -10.39 -14.16
CA ASN A 256 8.54 -10.63 -14.87
C ASN A 256 7.43 -9.62 -14.53
N ALA A 257 7.70 -8.61 -13.69
CA ALA A 257 6.80 -7.51 -13.37
C ALA A 257 6.56 -6.67 -14.64
N LYS A 258 5.58 -7.06 -15.44
CA LYS A 258 5.19 -6.37 -16.67
C LYS A 258 3.92 -5.55 -16.40
N GLY A 259 4.04 -4.23 -16.51
CA GLY A 259 2.91 -3.31 -16.56
C GLY A 259 3.00 -2.19 -15.53
N ASP A 260 2.85 -0.95 -16.00
CA ASP A 260 2.93 0.27 -15.21
C ASP A 260 1.96 0.27 -14.02
N VAL A 261 0.78 -0.32 -14.19
CA VAL A 261 -0.24 -0.46 -13.14
C VAL A 261 0.24 -1.38 -12.01
N GLY A 262 0.91 -2.48 -12.32
CA GLY A 262 1.43 -3.38 -11.28
C GLY A 262 2.53 -2.70 -10.46
N LEU A 263 3.41 -1.98 -11.14
CA LEU A 263 4.49 -1.23 -10.49
C LEU A 263 3.94 -0.10 -9.60
N SER A 264 2.95 0.66 -10.08
CA SER A 264 2.33 1.73 -9.31
C SER A 264 1.59 1.21 -8.07
N LEU A 265 0.88 0.08 -8.19
CA LEU A 265 0.22 -0.56 -7.06
C LEU A 265 1.22 -1.11 -6.04
N GLY A 266 2.31 -1.71 -6.50
CA GLY A 266 3.40 -2.17 -5.63
C GLY A 266 4.05 -1.01 -4.88
N MET A 267 4.32 0.10 -5.58
CA MET A 267 4.84 1.33 -4.97
C MET A 267 3.87 1.91 -3.93
N LEU A 268 2.58 2.03 -4.27
CA LEU A 268 1.55 2.50 -3.34
C LEU A 268 1.47 1.61 -2.09
N MET A 269 1.51 0.29 -2.27
CA MET A 269 1.50 -0.65 -1.15
C MET A 269 2.71 -0.43 -0.24
N LYS A 270 3.91 -0.28 -0.80
CA LYS A 270 5.14 0.00 -0.06
C LYS A 270 5.06 1.32 0.69
N MET A 271 4.73 2.41 0.00
CA MET A 271 4.57 3.74 0.58
C MET A 271 3.61 3.70 1.77
N THR A 272 2.46 3.04 1.62
CA THR A 272 1.43 2.99 2.68
C THR A 272 1.79 2.17 3.90
N ARG A 273 3.00 1.56 3.96
CA ARG A 273 3.54 0.91 5.17
C ARG A 273 4.37 1.85 6.03
N LEU A 274 4.75 2.99 5.48
CA LEU A 274 5.52 4.03 6.15
C LEU A 274 4.56 5.04 6.79
N HIS A 275 4.90 5.55 7.98
CA HIS A 275 4.05 6.47 8.73
C HIS A 275 3.70 7.76 7.97
N ASP A 276 4.66 8.28 7.20
CA ASP A 276 4.57 9.51 6.39
C ASP A 276 4.50 9.20 4.88
N LEU A 277 4.14 7.97 4.52
CA LEU A 277 4.26 7.41 3.18
C LEU A 277 5.68 7.32 2.62
N GLY A 278 6.71 7.58 3.44
CA GLY A 278 8.09 7.70 3.01
C GLY A 278 8.34 8.94 2.15
N LEU A 279 7.46 9.94 2.20
CA LEU A 279 7.56 11.11 1.33
C LEU A 279 8.82 11.93 1.62
N ALA A 280 9.25 12.00 2.88
CA ALA A 280 10.52 12.65 3.22
C ALA A 280 11.70 11.96 2.49
N GLN A 281 11.75 10.63 2.51
CA GLN A 281 12.81 9.86 1.84
C GLN A 281 12.71 9.97 0.31
N LEU A 282 11.51 9.78 -0.24
CA LEU A 282 11.29 9.73 -1.69
C LEU A 282 11.46 11.09 -2.37
N CYS A 283 11.04 12.18 -1.72
CA CYS A 283 11.10 13.52 -2.32
C CYS A 283 12.40 14.27 -2.00
N LEU A 284 13.03 14.01 -0.85
CA LEU A 284 14.23 14.75 -0.41
C LEU A 284 15.53 13.96 -0.60
N GLY A 285 15.47 12.67 -0.95
CA GLY A 285 16.65 11.83 -1.16
C GLY A 285 17.51 11.67 0.10
N VAL A 286 16.93 11.87 1.29
CA VAL A 286 17.64 11.71 2.56
C VAL A 286 17.67 10.22 2.89
N ASP A 287 18.70 9.53 2.40
CA ASP A 287 19.03 8.20 2.88
C ASP A 287 19.49 8.32 4.34
N HIS A 288 18.69 7.81 5.27
CA HIS A 288 19.03 7.72 6.70
C HIS A 288 20.20 6.73 7.00
N GLY A 289 21.00 6.35 6.01
CA GLY A 289 22.01 5.29 6.06
C GLY A 289 23.48 5.73 6.14
N SER A 290 23.79 7.00 6.40
CA SER A 290 25.19 7.49 6.44
C SER A 290 25.60 8.18 7.74
N LEU A 291 24.91 7.90 8.85
CA LEU A 291 25.25 8.44 10.18
C LEU A 291 25.92 7.42 11.12
N GLU A 292 26.42 6.31 10.58
CA GLU A 292 27.29 5.37 11.30
C GLU A 292 28.62 5.16 10.56
N ASP A 293 29.39 6.23 10.31
CA ASP A 293 30.87 6.13 10.32
C ASP A 293 31.50 7.52 10.49
N GLY A 294 31.32 8.08 11.68
CA GLY A 294 31.87 9.38 12.08
C GLY A 294 32.58 9.26 13.41
N GLY A 295 33.48 8.30 13.53
CA GLY A 295 34.43 8.24 14.63
C GLY A 295 35.29 9.50 14.65
N TYR A 296 34.91 10.47 15.47
CA TYR A 296 35.81 11.53 15.93
C TYR A 296 35.73 11.56 17.44
N TYR A 297 36.61 10.78 18.06
CA TYR A 297 37.03 10.99 19.44
C TYR A 297 37.71 12.36 19.48
N ASP A 298 36.99 13.39 19.91
CA ASP A 298 37.63 14.59 20.45
C ASP A 298 38.17 14.23 21.84
N ASP A 299 39.45 13.89 21.82
CA ASP A 299 40.39 13.79 22.90
C ASP A 299 40.50 15.12 23.65
N TRP A 300 39.59 15.34 24.62
CA TRP A 300 39.69 16.43 25.58
C TRP A 300 40.73 16.09 26.66
N HIS A 301 42.01 16.28 26.33
CA HIS A 301 43.06 16.31 27.36
C HIS A 301 42.95 17.60 28.19
N GLU A 302 42.48 17.44 29.43
CA GLU A 302 42.57 18.40 30.52
C GLU A 302 44.04 18.78 30.80
N GLY A 303 44.43 19.99 30.42
CA GLY A 303 45.64 20.66 30.89
C GLY A 303 45.34 21.54 32.11
N ALA A 304 45.64 21.05 33.30
CA ALA A 304 45.60 21.83 34.55
C ALA A 304 46.74 22.88 34.59
N PRO A 305 46.52 24.09 35.12
CA PRO A 305 47.56 25.09 35.29
C PRO A 305 48.37 24.83 36.59
N ARG A 306 49.66 25.16 36.55
CA ARG A 306 50.49 25.45 37.73
C ARG A 306 50.81 26.94 37.78
#